data_AF-F2BGU8-F1
#
_entry.id   AF-F2BGU8-F1
#
_cell.length_a   1.000
_cell.length_b   1.000
_cell.length_c   1.000
_cell.angle_alpha   90.00
_cell.angle_beta   90.00
_cell.angle_gamma   90.00
#
_symmetry.space_group_name_H-M   'P 1'
#
loop_
_entity.id
_entity.type
_entity.pdbx_description
1 polymer ?
#
loop_
_entity_poly.entity_id
_entity_poly.type
_entity_poly.pdbx_seq_one_letter_code
_entity_poly.pdbx_strand_id
1 'polypeptide(L)'
;MDLKKSLFGLLAYGVAAWVAAAVNINTATAEELKALPGIGQAKAQAIVDYRKENGAFKSVDDLKKVKGIGDGILGKLKDQATVGGAANAKPVKPAVPTTAAPAAAVKK
;
A
#
# COMPACT_ATOMS: atom_id res chain seq x y z
N MET A 1 11.49 -22.20 -53.72
CA MET A 1 10.21 -21.52 -53.99
C MET A 1 9.19 -22.64 -54.10
N ASP A 2 8.18 -22.78 -53.24
CA ASP A 2 7.12 -21.80 -52.97
C ASP A 2 6.69 -21.80 -51.49
N LEU A 3 7.07 -20.73 -50.79
CA LEU A 3 6.80 -20.47 -49.36
C LEU A 3 5.55 -19.58 -49.20
N LYS A 4 4.51 -19.84 -50.01
CA LYS A 4 3.31 -19.00 -50.08
C LYS A 4 2.08 -19.76 -49.63
N LYS A 5 1.94 -19.94 -48.31
CA LYS A 5 0.65 -20.19 -47.65
C LYS A 5 0.74 -19.70 -46.20
N SER A 6 0.24 -18.49 -46.01
CA SER A 6 -0.15 -17.92 -44.72
C SER A 6 -0.91 -18.96 -43.90
N LEU A 7 -0.48 -19.17 -42.66
CA LEU A 7 -1.41 -19.50 -41.60
C LEU A 7 -1.08 -18.60 -40.41
N PHE A 8 -1.97 -17.64 -40.22
CA PHE A 8 -2.17 -16.85 -39.01
C PHE A 8 -2.01 -17.74 -37.77
N GLY A 9 -0.91 -17.54 -37.06
CA GLY A 9 -0.67 -18.07 -35.72
C GLY A 9 -0.38 -16.93 -34.74
N LEU A 10 -1.10 -15.82 -34.87
CA LEU A 10 -1.16 -14.78 -33.86
C LEU A 10 -2.12 -15.27 -32.77
N LEU A 11 -1.61 -15.73 -31.62
CA LEU A 11 -2.13 -15.37 -30.30
C LEU A 11 -1.40 -16.10 -29.17
N ALA A 12 -1.28 -15.39 -28.05
CA ALA A 12 -0.98 -15.89 -26.70
C ALA A 12 0.49 -16.12 -26.33
N TYR A 13 1.28 -15.04 -26.34
CA TYR A 13 2.25 -14.83 -25.26
C TYR A 13 1.71 -13.76 -24.31
N GLY A 14 0.70 -14.16 -23.53
CA GLY A 14 0.21 -13.38 -22.40
C GLY A 14 1.20 -13.48 -21.25
N VAL A 15 2.25 -12.66 -21.27
CA VAL A 15 2.98 -12.38 -20.04
C VAL A 15 2.06 -11.48 -19.22
N ALA A 16 1.32 -12.09 -18.29
CA ALA A 16 0.68 -11.38 -17.20
C ALA A 16 1.80 -10.64 -16.46
N ALA A 17 1.94 -9.35 -16.75
CA ALA A 17 2.79 -8.46 -15.99
C ALA A 17 2.30 -8.52 -14.54
N TRP A 18 3.09 -9.19 -13.69
CA TRP A 18 3.01 -9.05 -12.25
C TRP A 18 3.32 -7.60 -11.93
N VAL A 19 2.29 -6.75 -11.96
CA VAL A 19 2.37 -5.40 -11.40
C VAL A 19 2.30 -5.59 -9.89
N ALA A 20 3.45 -5.84 -9.29
CA ALA A 20 3.64 -5.66 -7.85
C ALA A 20 3.48 -4.16 -7.57
N ALA A 21 2.23 -3.72 -7.38
CA ALA A 21 1.91 -2.36 -7.04
C ALA A 21 2.32 -2.12 -5.58
N ALA A 22 3.52 -1.57 -5.39
CA ALA A 22 3.96 -1.13 -4.08
C ALA A 22 2.98 -0.09 -3.51
N VAL A 23 2.58 -0.25 -2.26
CA VAL A 23 1.65 0.66 -1.57
C VAL A 23 2.40 1.93 -1.19
N ASN A 24 1.90 3.09 -1.62
CA ASN A 24 2.52 4.35 -1.27
C ASN A 24 2.10 4.78 0.14
N ILE A 25 3.03 4.84 1.09
CA ILE A 25 2.75 5.12 2.51
C ILE A 25 2.22 6.54 2.71
N ASN A 26 2.63 7.48 1.86
CA ASN A 26 2.24 8.88 1.97
C ASN A 26 0.78 9.10 1.55
N THR A 27 0.31 8.37 0.53
CA THR A 27 -1.03 8.53 -0.04
C THR A 27 -2.01 7.44 0.37
N ALA A 28 -1.53 6.30 0.85
CA ALA A 28 -2.36 5.16 1.23
C ALA A 28 -3.35 5.52 2.35
N THR A 29 -4.54 4.95 2.25
CA THR A 29 -5.53 4.94 3.31
C THR A 29 -5.17 3.94 4.40
N ALA A 30 -5.81 4.05 5.57
CA ALA A 30 -5.61 3.07 6.64
C ALA A 30 -5.94 1.63 6.19
N GLU A 31 -6.88 1.46 5.27
CA GLU A 31 -7.27 0.17 4.69
C GLU A 31 -6.15 -0.42 3.82
N GLU A 32 -5.57 0.39 2.94
CA GLU A 32 -4.44 -0.01 2.10
C GLU A 32 -3.19 -0.33 2.93
N LEU A 33 -2.97 0.41 4.02
CA LEU A 33 -1.89 0.11 4.96
C LEU A 33 -2.12 -1.22 5.68
N LYS A 34 -3.36 -1.59 6.04
CA LYS A 34 -3.67 -2.91 6.62
C LYS A 34 -3.40 -4.07 5.67
N ALA A 35 -3.40 -3.83 4.36
CA ALA A 35 -3.05 -4.86 3.39
C ALA A 35 -1.55 -5.25 3.45
N LEU A 36 -0.72 -4.42 4.11
CA LEU A 36 0.70 -4.69 4.29
C LEU A 36 0.94 -5.73 5.39
N PRO A 37 1.86 -6.68 5.17
CA PRO A 37 2.13 -7.75 6.12
C PRO A 37 2.65 -7.19 7.46
N GLY A 38 1.93 -7.48 8.54
CA GLY A 38 2.29 -7.03 9.89
C GLY A 38 1.75 -5.65 10.28
N ILE A 39 1.03 -4.96 9.39
CA ILE A 39 0.27 -3.75 9.71
C ILE A 39 -1.18 -4.11 10.03
N GLY A 40 -1.57 -3.92 11.29
CA GLY A 40 -2.97 -4.02 11.72
C GLY A 40 -3.61 -2.64 11.83
N GLN A 41 -4.89 -2.61 12.22
CA GLN A 41 -5.66 -1.36 12.40
C GLN A 41 -4.94 -0.31 13.25
N ALA A 42 -4.37 -0.71 14.40
CA ALA A 42 -3.66 0.20 15.29
C ALA A 42 -2.42 0.84 14.63
N LYS A 43 -1.66 0.05 13.87
CA LYS A 43 -0.45 0.53 13.18
C LYS A 43 -0.80 1.41 11.99
N ALA A 44 -1.80 0.99 11.19
CA ALA A 44 -2.30 1.79 10.08
C ALA A 44 -2.78 3.16 10.55
N GLN A 45 -3.52 3.20 11.65
CA GLN A 45 -3.97 4.45 12.27
C GLN A 45 -2.79 5.30 12.74
N ALA A 46 -1.80 4.70 13.41
CA ALA A 46 -0.60 5.40 13.87
C ALA A 46 0.21 6.01 12.71
N ILE A 47 0.29 5.35 11.54
CA ILE A 47 0.93 5.92 10.33
C ILE A 47 0.14 7.14 9.85
N VAL A 48 -1.20 7.03 9.80
CA VAL A 48 -2.10 8.11 9.38
C VAL A 48 -2.03 9.31 10.32
N ASP A 49 -1.88 9.08 11.61
CA ASP A 49 -1.76 10.16 12.59
C ASP A 49 -0.36 10.76 12.59
N TYR A 50 0.70 9.93 12.48
CA TYR A 50 2.07 10.42 12.32
C TYR A 50 2.21 11.36 11.12
N ARG A 51 1.61 11.04 9.97
CA ARG A 51 1.67 11.93 8.79
C ARG A 51 0.92 13.25 8.97
N LYS A 52 -0.12 13.28 9.81
CA LYS A 52 -0.86 14.52 10.12
C LYS A 52 -0.04 15.43 11.02
N GLU A 53 0.69 14.85 11.97
CA GLU A 53 1.46 15.59 12.97
C GLU A 53 2.87 15.97 12.47
N ASN A 54 3.54 15.06 11.76
CA ASN A 54 4.95 15.19 11.35
C ASN A 54 5.12 15.50 9.86
N GLY A 55 4.06 15.36 9.06
CA GLY A 55 4.10 15.50 7.61
C GLY A 55 4.45 14.20 6.87
N ALA A 56 4.74 14.31 5.58
CA ALA A 56 4.99 13.14 4.72
C ALA A 56 6.30 12.40 5.10
N PHE A 57 6.27 11.07 4.96
CA PHE A 57 7.43 10.21 5.13
C PHE A 57 8.42 10.40 3.97
N LYS A 58 9.68 10.67 4.30
CA LYS A 58 10.77 10.81 3.32
C LYS A 58 11.34 9.49 2.85
N SER A 59 11.18 8.42 3.63
CA SER A 59 11.75 7.10 3.38
C SER A 59 10.92 6.04 4.08
N VAL A 60 10.97 4.80 3.59
CA VAL A 60 10.28 3.67 4.24
C VAL A 60 10.80 3.45 5.66
N ASP A 61 12.10 3.69 5.91
CA ASP A 61 12.70 3.63 7.25
C ASP A 61 12.06 4.58 8.28
N ASP A 62 11.44 5.68 7.82
CA ASP A 62 10.80 6.65 8.71
C ASP A 62 9.54 6.06 9.37
N LEU A 63 8.99 4.96 8.82
CA LEU A 63 7.95 4.18 9.48
C LEU A 63 8.35 3.64 10.86
N LYS A 64 9.65 3.44 11.15
CA LYS A 64 10.11 3.03 12.49
C LYS A 64 9.81 4.05 13.57
N LYS A 65 9.62 5.32 13.21
CA LYS A 65 9.24 6.38 14.15
C LYS A 65 7.77 6.26 14.59
N VAL A 66 6.97 5.49 13.84
CA VAL A 66 5.58 5.21 14.17
C VAL A 66 5.49 4.16 15.27
N LYS A 67 4.69 4.45 16.30
CA LYS A 67 4.48 3.55 17.43
C LYS A 67 3.97 2.18 16.96
N GLY A 68 4.77 1.14 17.22
CA GLY A 68 4.42 -0.25 16.92
C GLY A 68 5.00 -0.82 15.62
N ILE A 69 5.79 -0.05 14.86
CA ILE A 69 6.56 -0.56 13.72
C ILE A 69 8.01 -0.77 14.16
N GLY A 70 8.41 -2.04 14.27
CA GLY A 70 9.79 -2.43 14.53
C GLY A 70 10.50 -2.95 13.28
N ASP A 71 11.79 -3.24 13.40
CA ASP A 71 12.66 -3.77 12.33
C ASP A 71 12.08 -4.97 11.57
N GLY A 72 11.47 -5.92 12.30
CA GLY A 72 10.90 -7.12 11.69
C GLY A 72 9.72 -6.85 10.75
N ILE A 73 8.93 -5.82 11.04
CA ILE A 73 7.82 -5.40 10.16
C ILE A 73 8.37 -4.51 9.05
N LEU A 74 9.30 -3.59 9.40
CA LEU A 74 9.93 -2.71 8.41
C LEU A 74 10.56 -3.48 7.27
N GLY A 75 11.27 -4.58 7.55
CA GLY A 75 11.89 -5.42 6.52
C GLY A 75 10.87 -5.86 5.47
N LYS A 76 9.71 -6.37 5.91
CA LYS A 76 8.62 -6.82 5.02
C LYS A 76 7.93 -5.66 4.31
N LEU A 77 7.85 -4.51 4.98
CA LEU A 77 7.29 -3.28 4.41
C LEU A 77 8.16 -2.72 3.30
N LYS A 78 9.49 -2.80 3.38
CA LYS A 78 10.39 -2.29 2.33
C LYS A 78 10.16 -2.95 0.98
N ASP A 79 9.76 -4.22 0.97
CA ASP A 79 9.43 -4.95 -0.27
C ASP A 79 8.07 -4.56 -0.87
N GLN A 80 7.13 -4.08 -0.06
CA GLN A 80 5.74 -3.83 -0.49
C GLN A 80 5.28 -2.38 -0.36
N ALA A 81 6.06 -1.51 0.25
CA ALA A 81 5.72 -0.14 0.56
C ALA A 81 6.76 0.82 -0.02
N THR A 82 6.29 1.93 -0.57
CA THR A 82 7.13 2.95 -1.20
C THR A 82 6.78 4.35 -0.71
N VAL A 83 7.74 5.25 -0.82
CA VAL A 83 7.55 6.70 -0.58
C VAL A 83 7.64 7.52 -1.88
N GLY A 84 7.96 6.87 -3.01
CA GLY A 84 8.32 7.53 -4.26
C GLY A 84 7.13 7.97 -5.13
N GLY A 85 7.16 9.25 -5.52
CA GLY A 85 6.60 9.85 -6.74
C GLY A 85 5.20 9.41 -7.19
N ALA A 86 4.22 10.30 -6.99
CA ALA A 86 2.87 10.17 -7.55
C ALA A 86 2.88 9.94 -9.07
N ALA A 87 2.78 8.69 -9.52
CA ALA A 87 2.31 8.33 -10.86
C ALA A 87 2.10 6.82 -10.93
N ASN A 88 1.03 6.32 -10.30
CA ASN A 88 0.20 5.21 -10.82
C ASN A 88 -0.93 4.96 -9.80
N ALA A 89 -1.65 6.04 -9.46
CA ALA A 89 -2.96 5.94 -8.85
C ALA A 89 -3.94 5.45 -9.94
N LYS A 90 -4.13 4.14 -10.07
CA LYS A 90 -5.43 3.67 -10.55
C LYS A 90 -6.41 3.94 -9.40
N PRO A 91 -7.49 4.69 -9.63
CA PRO A 91 -8.41 5.11 -8.59
C PRO A 91 -9.14 3.87 -8.09
N VAL A 92 -8.72 3.33 -6.94
CA VAL A 92 -9.58 2.38 -6.23
C VAL A 92 -10.62 3.22 -5.51
N LYS A 93 -11.80 3.21 -6.12
CA LYS A 93 -13.03 3.88 -5.69
C LYS A 93 -13.17 3.87 -4.16
N PRO A 94 -13.36 5.04 -3.52
CA PRO A 94 -13.53 5.15 -2.08
C PRO A 94 -14.85 4.49 -1.68
N ALA A 95 -14.78 3.37 -0.97
CA ALA A 95 -15.88 2.87 -0.16
C ALA A 95 -15.55 3.18 1.30
N VAL A 96 -15.72 4.45 1.69
CA VAL A 96 -15.90 4.83 3.10
C VAL A 96 -17.39 4.63 3.43
N PRO A 97 -17.72 4.20 4.66
CA PRO A 97 -17.78 5.14 5.77
C PRO A 97 -17.03 4.62 7.02
N THR A 98 -16.26 5.48 7.69
CA THR A 98 -16.64 6.16 8.94
C THR A 98 -17.16 5.19 10.02
N THR A 99 -16.37 5.02 11.08
CA THR A 99 -16.74 5.21 12.49
C THR A 99 -15.40 5.17 13.26
N ALA A 100 -14.68 6.28 13.42
CA ALA A 100 -14.76 7.14 14.60
C ALA A 100 -14.80 6.33 15.92
N ALA A 101 -13.65 6.21 16.59
CA ALA A 101 -13.61 5.98 18.03
C ALA A 101 -14.35 7.14 18.76
N PRO A 102 -14.88 6.92 19.96
CA PRO A 102 -13.98 7.04 21.12
C PRO A 102 -14.23 6.01 22.23
N ALA A 103 -13.15 5.69 22.93
CA ALA A 103 -13.21 5.23 24.30
C ALA A 103 -13.77 6.36 25.19
N ALA A 104 -14.77 6.06 26.01
CA ALA A 104 -15.09 6.83 27.20
C ALA A 104 -15.53 5.87 28.31
N ALA A 105 -14.93 6.04 29.48
CA ALA A 105 -15.01 5.20 30.65
C ALA A 105 -16.41 5.19 31.30
N VAL A 106 -16.82 4.02 31.82
CA VAL A 106 -17.88 3.89 32.82
C VAL A 106 -17.22 3.62 34.17
N LYS A 107 -17.20 4.65 35.03
CA LYS A 107 -17.06 4.57 36.49
C LYS A 107 -17.78 5.77 37.12
N LYS A 108 -19.03 5.59 37.56
CA LYS A 108 -19.47 5.53 38.96
C LYS A 108 -21.00 5.50 39.01
#